data_AF-A0A6L8E8H3-F1
#
_entry.id   AF-A0A6L8E8H3-F1
#
_cell.length_a   1.000
_cell.length_b   1.000
_cell.length_c   1.000
_cell.angle_alpha   90.00
_cell.angle_beta   90.00
_cell.angle_gamma   90.00
#
_symmetry.space_group_name_H-M   'P 1'
#
loop_
_entity.id
_entity.type
_entity.pdbx_description
1 polymer ?
#
loop_
_entity_poly.entity_id
_entity_poly.type
_entity_poly.pdbx_seq_one_letter_code
_entity_poly.pdbx_strand_id
1 'polypeptide(L)'
;MQRVLLVSDSAVHVAVAESVLRGEGLLLRHETSLPQGLALSREWRPALLILDLAVPLERDGQHAEPAVAGRVVGRVAAHAPRRARLTAGGLGAVLRDLAIDGQTRVLAIAQPEQVGLLRPDAELDDFVLAPL
;
A
#
# COMPACT_ATOMS: atom_id res chain seq x y z
N MET A 1 12.83 -11.26 -15.17
CA MET A 1 12.94 -10.91 -13.74
C MET A 1 11.88 -9.90 -13.40
N GLN A 2 10.95 -10.26 -12.53
CA GLN A 2 9.83 -9.40 -12.17
C GLN A 2 10.21 -8.48 -10.99
N ARG A 3 9.84 -7.20 -11.10
CA ARG A 3 10.17 -6.13 -10.15
C ARG A 3 8.98 -5.88 -9.23
N VAL A 4 9.22 -5.79 -7.92
CA VAL A 4 8.22 -5.55 -6.89
C VAL A 4 8.63 -4.34 -6.06
N LEU A 5 7.73 -3.37 -5.94
CA LEU A 5 7.92 -2.21 -5.07
C LEU A 5 7.01 -2.34 -3.86
N LEU A 6 7.57 -2.29 -2.66
CA LEU A 6 6.82 -2.18 -1.40
C LEU A 6 6.86 -0.72 -0.91
N VAL A 7 5.72 -0.17 -0.54
CA VAL A 7 5.62 1.11 0.16
C VAL A 7 5.07 0.84 1.55
N SER A 8 5.93 0.91 2.57
CA SER A 8 5.58 0.69 3.98
C SER A 8 6.62 1.30 4.92
N ASP A 9 6.17 1.93 6.01
CA ASP A 9 7.02 2.37 7.13
C ASP A 9 7.22 1.28 8.20
N SER A 10 6.59 0.12 8.02
CA SER A 10 6.67 -1.02 8.94
C SER A 10 7.85 -1.92 8.61
N ALA A 11 8.83 -1.97 9.52
CA ALA A 11 9.96 -2.89 9.41
C ALA A 11 9.52 -4.37 9.35
N VAL A 12 8.35 -4.70 9.93
CA VAL A 12 7.77 -6.05 9.87
C VAL A 12 7.30 -6.37 8.45
N HIS A 13 6.62 -5.43 7.77
CA HIS A 13 6.20 -5.62 6.38
C HIS A 13 7.42 -5.83 5.46
N VAL A 14 8.46 -5.02 5.65
CA VAL A 14 9.70 -5.15 4.86
C VAL A 14 10.35 -6.51 5.07
N ALA A 15 10.51 -6.95 6.32
CA ALA A 15 11.13 -8.24 6.63
C ALA A 15 10.36 -9.43 6.03
N VAL A 16 9.03 -9.42 6.13
CA VAL A 16 8.17 -10.46 5.54
C VAL A 16 8.26 -10.44 4.02
N ALA A 17 8.18 -9.27 3.39
CA ALA A 17 8.29 -9.13 1.94
C ALA A 17 9.65 -9.61 1.42
N GLU A 18 10.74 -9.24 2.09
CA GLU A 18 12.07 -9.75 1.72
C GLU A 18 12.16 -11.27 1.83
N SER A 19 11.62 -11.85 2.91
CA SER A 19 11.65 -13.30 3.11
C SER A 19 10.86 -14.06 2.05
N VAL A 20 9.66 -13.58 1.71
CA VAL A 20 8.78 -14.21 0.72
C VAL A 20 9.35 -14.03 -0.70
N LEU A 21 9.67 -12.80 -1.09
CA LEU A 21 10.00 -12.46 -2.47
C LEU A 21 11.41 -12.91 -2.87
N ARG A 22 12.36 -12.99 -1.92
CA ARG A 22 13.70 -13.53 -2.16
C ARG A 22 13.64 -15.02 -2.54
N GLY A 23 12.75 -15.78 -1.91
CA GLY A 23 12.53 -17.20 -2.25
C GLY A 23 12.09 -17.41 -3.70
N GLU A 24 11.41 -16.42 -4.27
CA GLU A 24 10.82 -16.46 -5.61
C GLU A 24 11.71 -15.80 -6.70
N GLY A 25 12.93 -15.36 -6.36
CA GLY A 25 13.84 -14.71 -7.30
C GLY A 25 13.34 -13.35 -7.82
N LEU A 26 12.41 -12.71 -7.10
CA LEU A 26 11.85 -11.41 -7.42
C LEU A 26 12.78 -10.29 -6.93
N LEU A 27 12.88 -9.22 -7.71
CA LEU A 27 13.64 -8.03 -7.31
C LEU A 27 12.73 -7.13 -6.47
N LEU A 28 13.04 -6.96 -5.19
CA LEU A 28 12.31 -6.07 -4.28
C LEU A 28 13.04 -4.74 -4.09
N ARG A 29 12.29 -3.63 -4.18
CA ARG A 29 12.66 -2.34 -3.58
C ARG A 29 11.62 -1.93 -2.56
N HIS A 30 12.01 -1.16 -1.55
CA HIS A 30 11.07 -0.62 -0.58
C HIS A 30 11.23 0.89 -0.44
N GLU A 31 10.13 1.56 -0.14
CA GLU A 31 10.06 2.96 0.24
C GLU A 31 9.19 3.12 1.49
N THR A 32 9.50 4.12 2.31
CA THR A 32 8.76 4.36 3.57
C THR A 32 7.67 5.43 3.43
N SER A 33 7.65 6.14 2.30
CA SER A 33 6.69 7.20 2.03
C SER A 33 5.96 6.96 0.71
N LEU A 34 4.67 7.31 0.68
CA LEU A 34 3.87 7.22 -0.54
C LEU A 34 4.39 8.13 -1.67
N PRO A 35 4.74 9.41 -1.43
CA PRO A 35 5.24 10.26 -2.52
C PRO A 35 6.52 9.72 -3.17
N GLN A 36 7.49 9.26 -2.37
CA GLN A 36 8.72 8.67 -2.91
C GLN A 36 8.44 7.31 -3.58
N GLY A 37 7.56 6.49 -3.01
CA GLY A 37 7.11 5.25 -3.63
C GLY A 37 6.47 5.45 -5.01
N LEU A 38 5.61 6.46 -5.16
CA LEU A 38 5.01 6.80 -6.46
C LEU A 38 6.04 7.34 -7.46
N ALA A 39 6.98 8.18 -7.01
CA ALA A 39 8.08 8.65 -7.85
C ALA A 39 8.95 7.47 -8.34
N LEU A 40 9.32 6.57 -7.42
CA LEU A 40 10.10 5.38 -7.72
C LEU A 40 9.35 4.42 -8.65
N SER A 41 8.03 4.31 -8.53
CA SER A 41 7.20 3.50 -9.43
C SER A 41 7.31 3.97 -10.87
N ARG A 42 7.33 5.28 -11.12
CA ARG A 42 7.47 5.87 -12.47
C ARG A 42 8.82 5.52 -13.10
N GLU A 43 9.89 5.64 -12.32
CA GLU A 43 11.25 5.43 -12.79
C GLU A 43 11.59 3.95 -12.95
N TRP A 44 11.21 3.13 -11.97
CA TRP A 44 11.63 1.74 -11.89
C TRP A 44 10.66 0.77 -12.57
N ARG A 45 9.41 1.21 -12.81
CA ARG A 45 8.33 0.45 -13.47
C ARG A 45 8.18 -0.96 -12.89
N PRO A 46 7.79 -1.08 -11.61
CA PRO A 46 7.52 -2.38 -11.01
C PRO A 46 6.35 -3.07 -11.71
N ALA A 47 6.38 -4.40 -11.77
CA ALA A 47 5.24 -5.19 -12.24
C ALA A 47 4.19 -5.40 -11.13
N LEU A 48 4.57 -5.16 -9.87
CA LEU A 48 3.71 -5.21 -8.70
C LEU A 48 4.12 -4.09 -7.72
N LEU A 49 3.15 -3.29 -7.31
CA LEU A 49 3.24 -2.31 -6.23
C LEU A 49 2.45 -2.84 -5.02
N ILE A 50 3.12 -3.06 -3.90
CA ILE A 50 2.51 -3.42 -2.62
C ILE A 50 2.42 -2.14 -1.79
N LEU A 51 1.21 -1.74 -1.41
CA LEU A 51 0.95 -0.51 -0.67
C LEU A 51 0.41 -0.83 0.72
N ASP A 52 1.15 -0.44 1.74
CA ASP A 52 0.67 -0.47 3.12
C ASP A 52 -0.29 0.70 3.39
N LEU A 53 -1.53 0.36 3.73
CA LEU A 53 -2.61 1.31 4.02
C LEU A 53 -2.38 2.10 5.33
N ALA A 54 -1.46 1.64 6.18
CA ALA A 54 -1.07 2.34 7.39
C ALA A 54 -0.04 3.45 7.13
N VAL A 55 0.59 3.48 5.95
CA VAL A 55 1.56 4.53 5.59
C VAL A 55 0.87 5.89 5.68
N PRO A 56 1.42 6.82 6.47
CA PRO A 56 0.83 8.13 6.62
C PRO A 56 0.88 8.88 5.29
N LEU A 57 -0.26 9.47 4.92
CA LEU A 57 -0.29 10.49 3.87
C LEU A 57 0.37 11.74 4.46
N GLU A 58 1.60 12.05 4.03
CA GLU A 58 2.16 13.38 4.28
C GLU A 58 1.20 14.40 3.64
N ARG A 59 0.55 15.19 4.50
CA ARG A 59 -0.24 16.33 4.07
C ARG A 59 0.69 17.53 4.02
N ASP A 60 0.80 18.17 2.86
CA ASP A 60 1.44 19.47 2.71
C ASP A 60 0.78 20.48 3.67
N GLY A 61 1.39 20.69 4.83
CA GLY A 61 1.40 21.93 5.62
C GLY A 61 0.09 22.63 6.04
N GLN A 62 -1.13 22.18 5.71
CA GLN A 62 -2.36 22.92 6.03
C GLN A 62 -3.45 22.01 6.62
N HIS A 63 -4.05 22.51 7.71
CA HIS A 63 -5.16 21.90 8.42
C HIS A 63 -6.32 21.61 7.47
N ALA A 64 -6.54 20.33 7.14
CA ALA A 64 -7.78 19.89 6.54
C ALA A 64 -8.72 19.42 7.65
N GLU A 65 -9.82 20.17 7.82
CA GLU A 65 -11.02 19.75 8.53
C GLU A 65 -11.44 18.32 8.13
N PRO A 66 -12.11 17.58 9.03
CA PRO A 66 -12.55 16.22 8.75
C PRO A 66 -13.53 16.24 7.57
N ALA A 67 -13.11 15.67 6.45
CA ALA A 67 -14.00 15.43 5.32
C ALA A 67 -15.21 14.61 5.81
N VAL A 68 -16.38 15.18 5.54
CA VAL A 68 -17.68 14.75 6.03
C VAL A 68 -17.91 13.26 5.81
N ALA A 69 -18.38 12.64 6.89
CA ALA A 69 -18.84 11.28 7.02
C ALA A 69 -19.73 10.81 5.86
N GLY A 70 -19.21 9.90 5.04
CA GLY A 70 -20.00 8.75 4.59
C GLY A 70 -20.16 7.82 5.79
N ARG A 71 -21.39 7.63 6.26
CA ARG A 71 -21.81 6.90 7.47
C ARG A 71 -21.00 5.60 7.70
N VAL A 72 -20.08 5.63 8.67
CA VAL A 72 -19.44 4.44 9.27
C VAL A 72 -20.06 4.24 10.64
N VAL A 73 -20.80 3.14 10.81
CA VAL A 73 -21.30 2.68 12.11
C VAL A 73 -20.34 1.62 12.61
N GLY A 74 -19.63 1.90 13.71
CA GLY A 74 -18.75 0.93 14.36
C GLY A 74 -17.72 1.59 15.26
N ARG A 75 -17.92 1.51 16.56
CA ARG A 75 -17.08 2.12 17.61
C ARG A 75 -15.87 1.21 17.86
N VAL A 76 -14.65 1.72 17.72
CA VAL A 76 -13.44 1.06 18.25
C VAL A 76 -12.81 1.98 19.29
N ALA A 77 -12.82 1.51 20.53
CA ALA A 77 -11.97 2.01 21.59
C ALA A 77 -10.59 1.34 21.44
N ALA A 78 -9.60 2.07 20.93
CA ALA A 78 -8.19 1.82 21.20
C ALA A 78 -7.39 3.08 20.86
N HIS A 79 -6.67 3.56 21.86
CA HIS A 79 -5.85 4.75 21.84
C HIS A 79 -4.59 4.48 20.99
N ALA A 80 -4.59 4.91 19.72
CA ALA A 80 -3.40 4.95 18.86
C ALA A 80 -3.25 6.36 18.27
N PRO A 81 -2.02 6.89 18.12
CA PRO A 81 -1.79 8.27 17.71
C PRO A 81 -2.39 8.55 16.33
N ARG A 82 -3.04 9.72 16.20
CA ARG A 82 -3.77 10.21 15.01
C ARG A 82 -2.85 10.47 13.81
N ARG A 83 -2.25 9.44 13.22
CA ARG A 83 -1.61 9.51 11.90
C ARG A 83 -2.67 9.34 10.82
N ALA A 84 -2.64 10.20 9.81
CA ALA A 84 -3.59 10.17 8.70
C ALA A 84 -3.39 8.90 7.88
N ARG A 85 -4.30 7.92 8.02
CA ARG A 85 -4.28 6.68 7.25
C ARG A 85 -4.76 6.91 5.83
N LEU A 86 -4.35 6.03 4.92
CA LEU A 86 -4.86 6.02 3.55
C LEU A 86 -6.36 5.69 3.59
N THR A 87 -7.20 6.66 3.25
CA THR A 87 -8.66 6.47 3.18
C THR A 87 -9.02 5.79 1.85
N ALA A 88 -10.25 5.28 1.72
CA ALA A 88 -10.75 4.77 0.43
C ALA A 88 -10.60 5.81 -0.71
N GLY A 89 -10.77 7.10 -0.40
CA GLY A 89 -10.52 8.19 -1.35
C GLY A 89 -9.04 8.38 -1.70
N GLY A 90 -8.15 8.24 -0.71
CA GLY A 90 -6.70 8.25 -0.93
C GLY A 90 -6.21 7.09 -1.81
N LEU A 91 -6.76 5.88 -1.60
CA LEU A 91 -6.47 4.73 -2.44
C LEU A 91 -6.95 4.96 -3.88
N GLY A 92 -8.16 5.49 -4.05
CA GLY A 92 -8.68 5.83 -5.38
C GLY A 92 -7.83 6.87 -6.12
N ALA A 93 -7.19 7.81 -5.40
CA ALA A 93 -6.25 8.75 -6.01
C ALA A 93 -4.96 8.08 -6.46
N VAL A 94 -4.41 7.16 -5.64
CA VAL A 94 -3.23 6.36 -6.00
C VAL A 94 -3.48 5.51 -7.24
N LEU A 95 -4.62 4.82 -7.30
CA LEU A 95 -4.99 3.98 -8.45
C LEU A 95 -5.25 4.76 -9.74
N ARG A 96 -5.51 6.06 -9.64
CA ARG A 96 -5.67 6.95 -10.80
C ARG A 96 -4.39 7.69 -11.17
N ASP A 97 -3.32 7.51 -10.40
CA ASP A 97 -2.03 8.12 -10.69
C ASP A 97 -1.45 7.50 -11.97
N LEU A 98 -1.02 8.36 -12.91
CA LEU A 98 -0.36 7.94 -14.14
C LEU A 98 0.91 7.09 -13.91
N ALA A 99 1.48 7.13 -12.70
CA ALA A 99 2.55 6.27 -12.24
C ALA A 99 2.17 4.79 -12.19
N ILE A 100 0.90 4.53 -11.91
CA ILE A 100 0.31 3.20 -11.94
C ILE A 100 -0.27 3.06 -13.35
N ASP A 101 0.65 2.95 -14.31
CA ASP A 101 0.31 2.55 -15.67
C ASP A 101 -0.47 1.22 -15.61
N GLY A 102 -1.37 0.96 -16.57
CA GLY A 102 -2.25 -0.23 -16.59
C GLY A 102 -1.52 -1.58 -16.62
N GLN A 103 -0.19 -1.57 -16.61
CA GLN A 103 0.70 -2.73 -16.51
C GLN A 103 1.19 -3.01 -15.06
N THR A 104 1.03 -2.06 -14.14
CA THR A 104 1.46 -2.22 -12.74
C THR A 104 0.30 -2.75 -11.91
N ARG A 105 0.43 -3.98 -11.40
CA ARG A 105 -0.55 -4.53 -10.46
C ARG A 105 -0.39 -3.88 -9.09
N VAL A 106 -1.49 -3.62 -8.38
CA VAL A 106 -1.45 -3.00 -7.05
C VAL A 106 -2.06 -3.95 -6.03
N LEU A 107 -1.32 -4.25 -4.96
CA LEU A 107 -1.81 -4.97 -3.80
C LEU A 107 -1.81 -4.02 -2.59
N ALA A 108 -2.98 -3.72 -2.05
CA ALA A 108 -3.10 -2.99 -0.79
C ALA A 108 -3.07 -3.97 0.40
N ILE A 109 -2.21 -3.71 1.39
CA ILE A 109 -2.10 -4.50 2.61
C ILE A 109 -2.36 -3.62 3.84
N ALA A 110 -2.94 -4.21 4.87
CA ALA A 110 -3.07 -3.63 6.21
C ALA A 110 -2.32 -4.45 7.28
N GLN A 111 -1.97 -5.69 6.95
CA GLN A 111 -1.33 -6.65 7.84
C GLN A 111 -0.18 -7.37 7.13
N PRO A 112 0.90 -7.74 7.85
CA PRO A 112 2.07 -8.41 7.27
C PRO A 112 1.73 -9.74 6.61
N GLU A 113 0.79 -10.50 7.17
CA GLU A 113 0.43 -11.84 6.70
C GLU A 113 -0.14 -11.81 5.28
N GLN A 114 -0.72 -10.67 4.86
CA GLN A 114 -1.26 -10.49 3.52
C GLN A 114 -0.17 -10.47 2.44
N VAL A 115 1.08 -10.14 2.81
CA VAL A 115 2.23 -10.28 1.90
C VAL A 115 2.50 -11.74 1.59
N GLY A 116 2.24 -12.65 2.53
CA GLY A 116 2.37 -14.10 2.33
C GLY A 116 1.37 -14.69 1.34
N LEU A 117 0.33 -13.94 0.94
CA LEU A 117 -0.60 -14.33 -0.11
C LEU A 117 -0.01 -14.15 -1.52
N LEU A 118 1.12 -13.46 -1.65
CA LEU A 118 1.86 -13.32 -2.90
C LEU A 118 2.56 -14.63 -3.24
N ARG A 119 1.79 -15.58 -3.80
CA ARG A 119 2.36 -16.74 -4.46
C ARG A 119 2.56 -16.46 -5.95
N PRO A 120 3.55 -17.10 -6.62
CA PRO A 120 3.79 -16.92 -8.06
C PRO A 120 2.58 -17.26 -8.94
N ASP A 121 1.74 -18.17 -8.46
CA ASP A 121 0.51 -18.68 -9.07
C ASP A 121 -0.75 -18.00 -8.55
N ALA A 122 -0.64 -17.08 -7.60
CA ALA A 122 -1.78 -16.31 -7.12
C ALA A 122 -2.23 -15.33 -8.22
N GLU A 123 -3.37 -15.62 -8.83
CA GLU A 123 -4.13 -14.61 -9.57
C GLU A 123 -4.60 -13.55 -8.56
N LEU A 124 -3.90 -12.42 -8.54
CA LEU A 124 -4.35 -11.21 -7.87
C LEU A 124 -5.54 -10.65 -8.67
N ASP A 125 -6.73 -11.16 -8.41
CA ASP A 125 -7.97 -10.56 -8.89
C ASP A 125 -8.26 -9.25 -8.14
N ASP A 126 -8.87 -8.30 -8.86
CA ASP A 126 -9.17 -6.94 -8.43
C ASP A 126 -9.87 -6.91 -7.05
N PHE A 127 -9.14 -6.41 -6.05
CA PHE A 127 -9.54 -5.97 -4.70
C PHE A 127 -10.49 -6.88 -3.89
N VAL A 128 -9.95 -7.52 -2.85
CA VAL A 128 -10.76 -7.92 -1.68
C VAL A 128 -10.60 -6.85 -0.58
N LEU A 129 -11.53 -5.88 -0.57
CA LEU A 129 -11.81 -5.12 0.65
C LEU A 129 -12.63 -6.02 1.57
N ALA A 130 -11.96 -6.73 2.48
CA ALA A 130 -12.68 -7.41 3.55
C ALA A 130 -13.37 -6.34 4.42
N PRO A 131 -14.71 -6.40 4.58
CA PRO A 131 -15.39 -5.51 5.51
C PRO A 131 -14.97 -5.90 6.94
N LEU A 132 -14.57 -4.90 7.73
CA LEU A 132 -14.51 -4.98 9.20
C LEU A 132 -15.89 -4.66 9.78
#